data_AF-A0A966FYW8-F1
#
_entry.id   AF-A0A966FYW8-F1
#
_cell.length_a   1.000
_cell.length_b   1.000
_cell.length_c   1.000
_cell.angle_alpha   90.00
_cell.angle_beta   90.00
_cell.angle_gamma   90.00
#
_symmetry.space_group_name_H-M   'P 1'
#
loop_
_entity.id
_entity.type
_entity.pdbx_description
1 polymer ?
#
loop_
_entity_poly.entity_id
_entity_poly.type
_entity_poly.pdbx_seq_one_letter_code
_entity_poly.pdbx_strand_id
1 'polypeptide(L)'
;MLKDKLAKITQSYWLLGLAQVIHSMEETYTELYLKLNLMIEVLHQLLPWFPLVEISADMFAIFNYLMIALILGSVPVTEQGKRLGFVLMWGWAVIEILNGAFHISTWVFLHTYFPGGVSGPILFVLSIFFIQQLQATPKQVTQEVK
;
A
#
# COMPACT_ATOMS: atom_id res chain seq x y z
N MET A 1 26.13 13.81 1.13
CA MET A 1 24.87 14.51 1.47
C MET A 1 23.69 14.12 0.58
N LEU A 2 23.74 14.28 -0.76
CA LEU A 2 22.60 13.89 -1.63
C LEU A 2 22.40 12.37 -1.71
N LYS A 3 23.50 11.60 -1.84
CA LYS A 3 23.47 10.12 -1.79
C LYS A 3 22.87 9.59 -0.49
N ASP A 4 23.23 10.19 0.65
CA ASP A 4 22.73 9.79 1.96
C ASP A 4 21.22 10.07 2.11
N LYS A 5 20.72 11.15 1.49
CA LYS A 5 19.28 11.45 1.44
C LYS A 5 18.54 10.44 0.59
N LEU A 6 19.05 10.13 -0.61
CA LEU A 6 18.45 9.12 -1.49
C LEU A 6 18.40 7.75 -0.79
N ALA A 7 19.50 7.32 -0.18
CA ALA A 7 19.56 6.06 0.56
C ALA A 7 18.52 5.98 1.69
N LYS A 8 18.33 7.07 2.45
CA LYS A 8 17.31 7.13 3.52
C LYS A 8 15.88 7.03 2.99
N ILE A 9 15.58 7.68 1.88
CA ILE A 9 14.24 7.64 1.27
C ILE A 9 13.99 6.24 0.68
N THR A 10 14.97 5.67 -0.02
CA THR A 10 14.90 4.28 -0.49
C THR A 10 14.71 3.30 0.66
N GLN A 11 15.42 3.47 1.77
CA GLN A 11 15.25 2.63 2.96
C GLN A 11 13.82 2.74 3.52
N SER A 12 13.27 3.96 3.60
CA SER A 12 11.89 4.17 4.03
C SER A 12 10.87 3.53 3.08
N TYR A 13 11.14 3.58 1.77
CA TYR A 13 10.32 2.91 0.76
C TYR A 13 10.36 1.38 0.90
N TRP A 14 11.54 0.81 1.16
CA TRP A 14 11.69 -0.62 1.43
C TRP A 14 10.96 -1.03 2.73
N LEU A 15 11.05 -0.22 3.78
CA LEU A 15 10.30 -0.43 5.03
C LEU A 15 8.78 -0.40 4.79
N LEU A 16 8.29 0.50 3.94
CA LEU A 16 6.89 0.52 3.54
C LEU A 16 6.49 -0.79 2.84
N GLY A 17 7.34 -1.30 1.93
CA GLY A 17 7.11 -2.60 1.30
C GLY A 17 7.10 -3.77 2.28
N LEU A 18 7.97 -3.76 3.30
CA LEU A 18 7.92 -4.77 4.36
C LEU A 18 6.66 -4.67 5.23
N ALA A 19 6.21 -3.45 5.54
CA ALA A 19 4.95 -3.26 6.24
C ALA A 19 3.78 -3.82 5.41
N GLN A 20 3.81 -3.64 4.08
CA GLN A 20 2.82 -4.24 3.18
C GLN A 20 2.86 -5.77 3.18
N VAL A 21 4.04 -6.39 3.30
CA VAL A 21 4.14 -7.86 3.49
C VAL A 21 3.42 -8.29 4.76
N ILE A 22 3.71 -7.65 5.89
CA ILE A 22 3.07 -7.96 7.19
C ILE A 22 1.55 -7.76 7.08
N HIS A 23 1.14 -6.68 6.42
CA HIS A 23 -0.27 -6.39 6.20
C HIS A 23 -0.97 -7.46 5.36
N SER A 24 -0.40 -7.83 4.22
CA SER A 24 -0.92 -8.90 3.36
C SER A 24 -1.00 -10.23 4.09
N MET A 25 -0.04 -10.53 4.98
CA MET A 25 -0.07 -11.73 5.83
C MET A 25 -1.25 -11.70 6.81
N GLU A 26 -1.48 -10.57 7.50
CA GLU A 26 -2.63 -10.41 8.40
C GLU A 26 -3.94 -10.60 7.64
N GLU A 27 -4.12 -9.93 6.50
CA GLU A 27 -5.35 -10.02 5.71
C GLU A 27 -5.62 -11.43 5.17
N THR A 28 -4.57 -12.12 4.71
CA THR A 28 -4.69 -13.50 4.23
C THR A 28 -5.04 -14.44 5.37
N TYR A 29 -4.37 -14.29 6.52
CA TYR A 29 -4.62 -15.09 7.71
C TYR A 29 -6.04 -14.88 8.28
N THR A 30 -6.55 -13.65 8.18
CA THR A 30 -7.88 -13.27 8.68
C THR A 30 -8.97 -13.26 7.59
N GLU A 31 -8.64 -13.80 6.41
CA GLU A 31 -9.56 -14.06 5.31
C GLU A 31 -10.35 -12.83 4.84
N LEU A 32 -9.66 -11.69 4.66
CA LEU A 32 -10.29 -10.44 4.22
C LEU A 32 -11.17 -10.62 2.97
N TYR A 33 -10.76 -11.49 2.04
CA TYR A 33 -11.51 -11.78 0.81
C TYR A 33 -12.97 -12.19 1.07
N LEU A 34 -13.26 -12.92 2.16
CA LEU A 34 -14.63 -13.27 2.54
C LEU A 34 -15.44 -12.03 2.95
N LYS A 35 -14.82 -11.10 3.68
CA LYS A 35 -15.46 -9.83 4.07
C LYS A 35 -15.69 -8.93 2.86
N LEU A 36 -14.73 -8.88 1.93
CA LEU A 36 -14.86 -8.12 0.69
C LEU A 36 -15.99 -8.65 -0.19
N ASN A 37 -16.11 -9.97 -0.35
CA ASN A 37 -17.21 -10.58 -1.11
C ASN A 37 -18.57 -10.19 -0.51
N LEU A 38 -18.71 -10.28 0.82
CA LEU A 38 -19.94 -9.84 1.50
C LEU A 38 -20.22 -8.34 1.26
N MET A 39 -19.20 -7.48 1.30
CA MET A 39 -19.36 -6.05 1.02
C MET A 39 -19.77 -5.79 -0.43
N ILE A 40 -19.22 -6.53 -1.39
CA ILE A 40 -19.58 -6.47 -2.81
C ILE A 40 -21.03 -6.91 -3.02
N GLU A 41 -21.47 -7.99 -2.37
CA GLU A 41 -22.86 -8.46 -2.40
C GLU A 41 -23.82 -7.39 -1.87
N VAL A 42 -23.53 -6.81 -0.70
CA VAL A 42 -24.33 -5.74 -0.12
C VAL A 42 -24.35 -4.52 -1.04
N LEU A 43 -23.22 -4.15 -1.63
CA LEU A 43 -23.15 -3.02 -2.56
C LEU A 43 -23.95 -3.27 -3.83
N HIS A 44 -23.91 -4.48 -4.39
CA HIS A 44 -24.72 -4.88 -5.54
C HIS A 44 -26.22 -4.82 -5.24
N GLN A 45 -26.64 -5.25 -4.03
CA GLN A 45 -28.04 -5.15 -3.61
C GLN A 45 -28.52 -3.69 -3.53
N LEU A 46 -27.65 -2.76 -3.10
CA LEU A 46 -27.95 -1.34 -3.03
C LEU A 46 -27.86 -0.65 -4.39
N LEU A 47 -26.94 -1.09 -5.25
CA LEU A 47 -26.63 -0.53 -6.55
C LEU A 47 -26.53 -1.67 -7.58
N PRO A 48 -27.66 -2.10 -8.19
CA PRO A 48 -27.70 -3.27 -9.08
C PRO A 48 -26.78 -3.22 -10.30
N TRP A 49 -26.29 -2.03 -10.67
CA TRP A 49 -25.32 -1.85 -11.77
C TRP A 49 -23.88 -2.19 -11.35
N PHE A 50 -23.58 -2.25 -10.05
CA PHE A 50 -22.25 -2.61 -9.54
C PHE A 50 -22.00 -4.10 -9.82
N PRO A 51 -20.84 -4.52 -10.37
CA PRO A 51 -20.66 -5.91 -10.76
C PRO A 51 -20.52 -6.85 -9.54
N LEU A 52 -21.21 -7.98 -9.58
CA LEU A 52 -21.04 -9.05 -8.60
C LEU A 52 -19.83 -9.90 -9.00
N VAL A 53 -18.69 -9.63 -8.35
CA VAL A 53 -17.43 -10.34 -8.57
C VAL A 53 -17.04 -11.07 -7.30
N GLU A 54 -16.82 -12.37 -7.40
CA GLU A 54 -16.31 -13.18 -6.30
C GLU A 54 -14.78 -13.19 -6.32
N ILE A 55 -14.18 -12.78 -5.21
CA ILE A 55 -12.73 -12.83 -4.99
C ILE A 55 -12.43 -14.15 -4.26
N SER A 56 -11.81 -15.09 -4.98
CA SER A 56 -11.30 -16.32 -4.37
C SER A 56 -10.04 -16.05 -3.53
N ALA A 57 -9.71 -16.97 -2.62
CA ALA A 57 -8.47 -16.90 -1.84
C ALA A 57 -7.22 -16.83 -2.74
N ASP A 58 -7.18 -17.60 -3.82
CA ASP A 58 -6.07 -17.60 -4.77
C ASP A 58 -5.93 -16.25 -5.48
N MET A 59 -7.05 -15.68 -5.96
CA MET A 59 -7.03 -14.37 -6.60
C MET A 59 -6.58 -13.28 -5.62
N PHE A 60 -7.07 -13.31 -4.38
CA PHE A 60 -6.67 -12.39 -3.32
C PHE A 60 -5.16 -12.48 -3.02
N ALA A 61 -4.63 -13.70 -2.90
CA ALA A 61 -3.21 -13.94 -2.68
C ALA A 61 -2.36 -13.45 -3.87
N ILE A 62 -2.79 -13.73 -5.11
CA ILE A 62 -2.10 -13.25 -6.33
C ILE A 62 -2.02 -11.73 -6.34
N PHE A 63 -3.10 -11.02 -6.03
CA PHE A 63 -3.09 -9.56 -5.99
C PHE A 63 -2.12 -9.01 -4.94
N ASN A 64 -2.15 -9.56 -3.72
CA ASN A 64 -1.24 -9.16 -2.65
C ASN A 64 0.23 -9.43 -3.01
N TYR A 65 0.53 -10.62 -3.55
CA TYR A 65 1.89 -10.97 -3.96
C TYR A 65 2.38 -10.12 -5.12
N LEU A 66 1.49 -9.78 -6.06
CA LEU A 66 1.82 -8.85 -7.15
C LEU A 66 2.14 -7.46 -6.61
N MET A 67 1.33 -6.92 -5.69
CA MET A 67 1.62 -5.63 -5.05
C MET A 67 2.97 -5.64 -4.33
N ILE A 68 3.22 -6.64 -3.48
CA ILE A 68 4.49 -6.81 -2.77
C ILE A 68 5.66 -6.87 -3.77
N ALA A 69 5.53 -7.69 -4.82
CA ALA A 69 6.57 -7.85 -5.83
C ALA A 69 6.86 -6.55 -6.56
N LEU A 70 5.84 -5.74 -6.87
CA LEU A 70 6.01 -4.46 -7.53
C LEU A 70 6.63 -3.40 -6.60
N ILE A 71 6.24 -3.34 -5.34
CA ILE A 71 6.82 -2.40 -4.36
C ILE A 71 8.29 -2.75 -4.11
N LEU A 72 8.56 -3.99 -3.67
CA LEU A 72 9.91 -4.41 -3.32
C LEU A 72 10.80 -4.55 -4.56
N GLY A 73 10.26 -5.06 -5.66
CA GLY A 73 10.99 -5.21 -6.93
C GLY A 73 11.34 -3.89 -7.60
N SER A 74 10.64 -2.80 -7.26
CA SER A 74 11.00 -1.46 -7.76
C SER A 74 12.07 -0.76 -6.92
N VAL A 75 12.43 -1.27 -5.73
CA VAL A 75 13.46 -0.68 -4.87
C VAL A 75 14.78 -0.41 -5.62
N PRO A 76 15.35 -1.35 -6.43
CA PRO A 76 16.59 -1.07 -7.17
C PRO A 76 16.48 0.08 -8.18
N VAL A 77 15.28 0.34 -8.71
CA VAL A 77 15.02 1.48 -9.60
C VAL A 77 15.08 2.80 -8.83
N THR A 78 14.60 2.77 -7.57
CA THR A 78 14.64 3.95 -6.69
C THR A 78 16.05 4.27 -6.19
N GLU A 79 16.89 3.27 -5.94
CA GLU A 79 18.30 3.45 -5.57
C GLU A 79 19.11 4.16 -6.65
N GLN A 80 18.72 4.00 -7.91
CA GLN A 80 19.34 4.69 -9.05
C GLN A 80 18.97 6.17 -9.13
N GLY A 81 18.04 6.66 -8.29
CA GLY A 81 17.60 8.06 -8.29
C GLY A 81 16.84 8.47 -9.55
N LYS A 82 16.37 7.51 -10.36
CA LYS A 82 15.67 7.78 -11.62
C LYS A 82 14.29 8.38 -11.35
N ARG A 83 13.81 9.24 -12.25
CA ARG A 83 12.45 9.83 -12.19
C ARG A 83 11.36 8.76 -12.02
N LEU A 84 11.49 7.63 -12.72
CA LEU A 84 10.54 6.52 -12.61
C LEU A 84 10.49 5.96 -11.17
N GLY A 85 11.63 5.87 -10.48
CA GLY A 85 11.67 5.42 -9.08
C GLY A 85 10.86 6.33 -8.16
N PHE A 86 10.99 7.65 -8.33
CA PHE A 86 10.17 8.61 -7.56
C PHE A 86 8.68 8.52 -7.88
N VAL A 87 8.31 8.31 -9.16
CA VAL A 87 6.91 8.11 -9.54
C VAL A 87 6.34 6.86 -8.86
N LEU A 88 7.11 5.77 -8.84
CA LEU A 88 6.72 4.52 -8.18
C LEU A 88 6.58 4.72 -6.66
N MET A 89 7.56 5.35 -6.01
CA MET A 89 7.51 5.68 -4.58
C MET A 89 6.25 6.47 -4.22
N TRP A 90 5.93 7.51 -4.99
CA TRP A 90 4.71 8.30 -4.77
C TRP A 90 3.44 7.48 -5.00
N GLY A 91 3.38 6.71 -6.09
CA GLY A 91 2.21 5.89 -6.41
C GLY A 91 1.90 4.89 -5.29
N TRP A 92 2.91 4.14 -4.86
CA TRP A 92 2.75 3.17 -3.77
C TRP A 92 2.43 3.83 -2.44
N ALA A 93 3.07 4.95 -2.09
CA ALA A 93 2.74 5.65 -0.85
C ALA A 93 1.27 6.11 -0.80
N VAL A 94 0.72 6.56 -1.93
CA VAL A 94 -0.69 6.93 -2.02
C VAL A 94 -1.60 5.70 -1.92
N ILE A 95 -1.27 4.62 -2.63
CA ILE A 95 -2.01 3.35 -2.56
C ILE A 95 -2.07 2.86 -1.10
N GLU A 96 -0.94 2.87 -0.39
CA GLU A 96 -0.88 2.38 0.98
C GLU A 96 -1.55 3.31 2.01
N ILE A 97 -1.60 4.62 1.76
CA ILE A 97 -2.48 5.53 2.53
C ILE A 97 -3.94 5.13 2.33
N LEU A 98 -4.37 4.94 1.08
CA LEU A 98 -5.77 4.61 0.80
C LEU A 98 -6.15 3.25 1.38
N ASN A 99 -5.23 2.29 1.29
CA ASN A 99 -5.39 0.96 1.86
C ASN A 99 -5.55 1.05 3.39
N GLY A 100 -4.56 1.62 4.09
CA GLY A 100 -4.63 1.77 5.54
C GLY A 100 -5.85 2.58 6.02
N ALA A 101 -6.26 3.60 5.27
CA ALA A 101 -7.48 4.37 5.56
C ALA A 101 -8.75 3.53 5.44
N PHE A 102 -8.84 2.65 4.44
CA PHE A 102 -9.94 1.70 4.29
C PHE A 102 -10.10 0.85 5.56
N HIS A 103 -9.02 0.21 6.04
CA HIS A 103 -9.05 -0.62 7.26
C HIS A 103 -9.42 0.16 8.52
N ILE A 104 -8.86 1.37 8.69
CA ILE A 104 -9.23 2.23 9.82
C ILE A 104 -10.73 2.55 9.76
N SER A 105 -11.23 2.95 8.60
CA SER A 105 -12.62 3.36 8.43
C SER A 105 -13.60 2.21 8.67
N THR A 106 -13.30 1.01 8.19
CA THR A 106 -14.15 -0.17 8.40
C THR A 106 -14.12 -0.63 9.85
N TRP A 107 -12.95 -0.63 10.50
CA TRP A 107 -12.85 -0.95 11.92
C TRP A 107 -13.68 0.03 12.77
N VAL A 108 -13.51 1.34 12.55
CA VAL A 108 -14.26 2.37 13.29
C VAL A 108 -15.76 2.25 13.04
N PHE A 109 -16.19 2.04 11.79
CA PHE A 109 -17.61 1.97 11.44
C PHE A 109 -18.28 0.70 11.99
N LEU A 110 -17.63 -0.45 11.87
CA LEU A 110 -18.20 -1.74 12.28
C LEU A 110 -18.08 -1.98 13.80
N HIS A 111 -17.29 -1.18 14.53
CA HIS A 111 -17.04 -1.32 15.97
C HIS A 111 -16.55 -2.72 16.38
N THR A 112 -15.94 -3.45 15.44
CA THR A 112 -15.38 -4.79 15.64
C THR A 112 -14.07 -4.90 14.86
N TYR A 113 -13.22 -5.84 15.23
CA TYR A 113 -12.02 -6.14 14.46
C TYR A 113 -12.38 -6.46 12.99
N PHE A 114 -11.67 -5.79 12.08
CA PHE A 114 -11.73 -6.01 10.65
C PHE A 114 -10.36 -6.54 10.18
N PRO A 115 -10.29 -7.54 9.28
CA PRO A 115 -9.03 -8.02 8.72
C PRO A 115 -8.12 -6.88 8.27
N GLY A 116 -6.84 -6.91 8.66
CA GLY A 116 -5.91 -5.79 8.45
C GLY A 116 -6.06 -4.64 9.46
N GLY A 117 -6.85 -4.83 10.51
CA GLY A 117 -7.14 -3.81 11.51
C GLY A 117 -5.90 -3.36 12.29
N VAL A 118 -4.90 -4.23 12.52
CA VAL A 118 -3.69 -3.84 13.27
C VAL A 118 -2.62 -3.27 12.34
N SER A 119 -2.30 -3.99 11.26
CA SER A 119 -1.27 -3.58 10.29
C SER A 119 -1.69 -2.42 9.40
N GLY A 120 -2.98 -2.26 9.07
CA GLY A 120 -3.50 -1.17 8.23
C GLY A 120 -3.22 0.23 8.82
N PRO A 121 -3.48 0.48 10.12
CA PRO A 121 -3.06 1.72 10.77
C PRO A 121 -1.55 1.97 10.75
N ILE A 122 -0.74 0.92 10.93
CA ILE A 122 0.72 1.03 10.87
C ILE A 122 1.15 1.46 9.47
N LEU A 123 0.60 0.79 8.45
CA LEU A 123 0.83 1.07 7.04
C LEU A 123 0.42 2.50 6.65
N PHE A 124 -0.75 2.94 7.12
CA PHE A 124 -1.23 4.32 6.95
C PHE A 124 -0.24 5.34 7.50
N VAL A 125 0.19 5.15 8.76
CA VAL A 125 1.11 6.06 9.44
C VAL A 125 2.48 6.09 8.76
N LEU A 126 3.03 4.92 8.40
CA LEU A 126 4.30 4.82 7.68
C LEU A 126 4.23 5.52 6.32
N SER A 127 3.11 5.40 5.61
CA SER A 127 2.92 6.05 4.31
C SER A 127 2.87 7.57 4.43
N ILE A 128 2.23 8.11 5.48
CA ILE A 128 2.26 9.55 5.78
C ILE A 128 3.69 10.03 6.03
N PHE A 129 4.44 9.36 6.90
CA PHE A 129 5.83 9.73 7.18
C PHE A 129 6.69 9.63 5.92
N PHE A 130 6.47 8.61 5.10
CA PHE A 130 7.20 8.44 3.85
C PHE A 130 6.89 9.56 2.84
N ILE A 131 5.63 9.96 2.69
CA ILE A 131 5.23 11.10 1.86
C ILE A 131 5.86 12.40 2.35
N GLN A 132 5.89 12.64 3.66
CA GLN A 132 6.57 13.81 4.23
C GLN A 132 8.06 13.82 3.88
N GLN A 133 8.73 12.66 3.92
CA GLN A 133 10.12 12.53 3.47
C GLN A 133 10.28 12.81 1.98
N LEU A 134 9.39 12.28 1.13
CA LEU A 134 9.40 12.54 -0.32
C LEU A 134 9.22 14.04 -0.62
N GLN A 135 8.32 14.73 0.09
CA GLN A 135 8.10 16.18 -0.07
C GLN A 135 9.30 17.02 0.37
N ALA A 136 10.01 16.59 1.42
CA ALA A 136 11.21 17.25 1.91
C ALA A 136 12.46 17.00 1.03
N THR A 137 12.34 16.16 -0.01
CA THR A 137 13.45 15.80 -0.88
C THR A 137 13.77 16.94 -1.85
N PRO A 138 15.02 17.44 -1.90
CA PRO A 138 15.39 18.54 -2.80
C PRO A 138 15.18 18.18 -4.28
N LYS A 139 14.64 19.11 -5.07
CA LYS A 139 14.43 18.93 -6.53
C LYS A 139 15.69 18.49 -7.28
N GLN A 140 16.89 18.85 -6.80
CA GLN A 140 18.17 18.42 -7.38
C GLN A 140 18.35 16.88 -7.34
N VAL A 141 17.90 16.21 -6.29
CA VAL A 141 17.88 14.73 -6.20
C VAL A 141 16.93 14.13 -7.23
N THR A 142 15.87 14.86 -7.61
CA THR A 142 14.86 14.44 -8.58
C THR A 142 15.22 14.83 -10.02
N GLN A 143 16.13 15.79 -10.24
CA GLN A 143 16.42 16.41 -11.54
C GLN A 143 17.80 16.08 -12.14
N GLU A 144 18.75 15.52 -11.37
CA GLU A 144 20.08 15.14 -11.88
C GLU A 144 20.09 13.93 -12.84
N VAL A 145 18.93 13.43 -13.24
CA VAL A 145 18.81 12.25 -14.12
C VAL A 145 17.98 12.62 -15.35
N LYS A 146 18.64 13.19 -16.36
CA LYS A 146 18.19 13.16 -17.76
C LYS A 146 18.68 11.89 -18.43
#